data_AF-A0A0Q4GWZ3-F1
#
_entry.id   AF-A0A0Q4GWZ3-F1
#
_cell.length_a   1.000
_cell.length_b   1.000
_cell.length_c   1.000
_cell.angle_alpha   90.00
_cell.angle_beta   90.00
_cell.angle_gamma   90.00
#
_symmetry.space_group_name_H-M   'P 1'
#
loop_
_entity.id
_entity.type
_entity.pdbx_description
1 polymer ?
#
loop_
_entity_poly.entity_id
_entity_poly.type
_entity_poly.pdbx_seq_one_letter_code
_entity_poly.pdbx_strand_id
1 'polypeptide(L)'
;MRVIVARKAIIRRAALDAVGDYLSVHPCVDCGEADLRVLDFDHREHEHKDAEVMRLAQDGYSISRVMSEIAKCDVRCRNCHARVTYARQGMTWRTRYLARHTEREIGGAE
;
A
#
# COMPACT_ATOMS: atom_id res chain seq x y z
N MET A 1 5.79 -26.12 -21.15
CA MET A 1 5.68 -24.64 -21.08
C MET A 1 4.23 -24.12 -21.13
N ARG A 2 3.44 -24.38 -22.19
CA ARG A 2 2.09 -23.78 -22.37
C ARG A 2 1.09 -24.04 -21.23
N VAL A 3 1.06 -25.25 -20.68
CA VAL A 3 0.15 -25.61 -19.57
C VAL A 3 0.48 -24.85 -18.28
N ILE A 4 1.77 -24.66 -17.97
CA ILE A 4 2.22 -23.93 -16.78
C ILE A 4 1.84 -22.45 -16.87
N VAL A 5 2.01 -21.84 -18.05
CA VAL A 5 1.64 -20.44 -18.29
C VAL A 5 0.12 -20.25 -18.18
N ALA A 6 -0.69 -21.16 -18.72
CA ALA A 6 -2.15 -21.12 -18.61
C ALA A 6 -2.62 -21.25 -17.16
N ARG A 7 -2.05 -22.18 -16.39
CA ARG A 7 -2.35 -22.35 -14.95
C ARG A 7 -1.99 -21.09 -14.16
N LYS A 8 -0.82 -20.50 -14.42
CA LYS A 8 -0.37 -19.26 -13.76
C LYS A 8 -1.31 -18.09 -14.05
N ALA A 9 -1.84 -17.99 -15.27
CA ALA A 9 -2.80 -16.96 -15.63
C ALA A 9 -4.13 -17.09 -14.86
N ILE A 10 -4.64 -18.31 -14.68
CA ILE A 10 -5.86 -18.59 -13.89
C ILE A 10 -5.65 -18.19 -12.42
N ILE A 11 -4.54 -18.63 -11.82
CA ILE A 11 -4.22 -18.31 -10.42
C ILE A 11 -4.06 -16.80 -10.23
N ARG A 12 -3.34 -16.13 -11.13
CA ARG A 12 -3.19 -14.67 -11.12
C ARG A 12 -4.55 -13.97 -11.16
N ARG A 13 -5.47 -14.42 -12.04
CA ARG A 13 -6.79 -13.81 -12.14
C ARG A 13 -7.56 -13.95 -10.82
N ALA A 14 -7.62 -15.16 -10.28
CA ALA A 14 -8.33 -15.42 -9.02
C ALA A 14 -7.69 -14.67 -7.83
N ALA A 15 -6.36 -14.51 -7.80
CA ALA A 15 -5.67 -13.72 -6.79
C ALA A 15 -5.99 -12.23 -6.89
N LEU A 16 -6.06 -11.67 -8.12
CA LEU A 16 -6.44 -10.27 -8.33
C LEU A 16 -7.91 -10.02 -7.98
N ASP A 17 -8.81 -10.95 -8.31
CA ASP A 17 -10.22 -10.86 -7.92
C ASP A 17 -10.34 -10.87 -6.38
N ALA A 18 -9.62 -11.76 -5.68
CA ALA A 18 -9.60 -11.78 -4.21
C ALA A 18 -9.02 -10.51 -3.56
N VAL A 19 -7.97 -9.92 -4.17
CA VAL A 19 -7.44 -8.61 -3.75
C VAL A 19 -8.51 -7.53 -3.92
N GLY A 20 -9.23 -7.55 -5.04
CA GLY A 20 -10.29 -6.59 -5.32
C GLY A 20 -11.46 -6.69 -4.33
N ASP A 21 -11.90 -7.91 -4.06
CA ASP A 21 -12.95 -8.20 -3.06
C ASP A 21 -12.53 -7.68 -1.68
N TYR A 22 -11.28 -7.92 -1.27
CA TYR A 22 -10.76 -7.39 0.00
C TYR A 22 -10.78 -5.86 0.02
N LEU A 23 -10.22 -5.19 -1.00
CA LEU A 23 -10.17 -3.72 -1.04
C LEU A 23 -11.56 -3.07 -1.14
N SER A 24 -12.56 -3.76 -1.69
CA SER A 24 -13.93 -3.24 -1.82
C SER A 24 -14.64 -2.96 -0.50
N VAL A 25 -14.20 -3.61 0.59
CA VAL A 25 -14.78 -3.47 1.93
C VAL A 25 -13.79 -2.95 2.97
N HIS A 26 -12.57 -2.60 2.55
CA HIS A 26 -11.52 -2.04 3.40
C HIS A 26 -11.06 -0.68 2.85
N PRO A 27 -11.77 0.41 3.16
CA PRO A 27 -11.33 1.74 2.77
C PRO A 27 -10.03 2.13 3.50
N CYS A 28 -9.42 3.24 3.08
CA CYS A 28 -8.24 3.80 3.73
C CYS A 28 -8.49 4.02 5.23
N VAL A 29 -7.65 3.41 6.06
CA VAL A 29 -7.77 3.47 7.53
C VAL A 29 -7.62 4.89 8.09
N ASP A 30 -6.93 5.79 7.38
CA ASP A 30 -6.64 7.14 7.86
C ASP A 30 -7.67 8.19 7.42
N CYS A 31 -8.27 8.04 6.23
CA CYS A 31 -9.16 9.07 5.65
C CYS A 31 -10.47 8.55 5.05
N GLY A 32 -10.72 7.24 5.08
CA GLY A 32 -11.97 6.64 4.59
C GLY A 32 -12.14 6.59 3.08
N GLU A 33 -11.12 6.97 2.28
CA GLU A 33 -11.15 6.80 0.82
C GLU A 33 -11.45 5.35 0.45
N ALA A 34 -12.39 5.13 -0.47
CA ALA A 34 -12.88 3.81 -0.85
C ALA A 34 -12.66 3.48 -2.33
N ASP A 35 -12.17 4.43 -3.14
CA ASP A 35 -11.81 4.19 -4.53
C ASP A 35 -10.61 3.24 -4.61
N LEU A 36 -10.91 2.00 -4.97
CA LEU A 36 -9.95 0.91 -5.13
C LEU A 36 -8.74 1.31 -6.00
N ARG A 37 -8.91 2.21 -6.98
CA ARG A 37 -7.84 2.65 -7.88
C ARG A 37 -6.71 3.39 -7.15
N VAL A 38 -6.99 3.96 -5.97
CA VAL A 38 -6.03 4.74 -5.19
C VAL A 38 -5.62 4.08 -3.89
N LEU A 39 -6.21 2.94 -3.55
CA LEU A 39 -5.84 2.14 -2.38
C LEU A 39 -4.53 1.37 -2.62
N ASP A 40 -3.77 1.20 -1.55
CA ASP A 40 -2.50 0.50 -1.51
C ASP A 40 -2.36 -0.26 -0.18
N PHE A 41 -1.50 -1.27 -0.17
CA PHE A 41 -1.18 -2.04 1.03
C PHE A 41 0.07 -1.45 1.70
N ASP A 42 -0.08 -0.89 2.91
CA ASP A 42 1.02 -0.39 3.73
C ASP A 42 1.41 -1.43 4.78
N HIS A 43 2.59 -2.04 4.64
CA HIS A 43 3.10 -3.00 5.62
C HIS A 43 3.32 -2.33 6.99
N ARG A 44 2.81 -2.99 8.04
CA ARG A 44 2.99 -2.54 9.42
C ARG A 44 4.45 -2.70 9.84
N GLU A 45 5.02 -1.74 10.58
CA GLU A 45 6.48 -1.66 10.86
C GLU A 45 7.08 -2.89 11.55
N HIS A 46 6.27 -3.63 12.31
CA HIS A 46 6.70 -4.81 13.07
C HIS A 46 6.43 -6.13 12.34
N GLU A 47 5.83 -6.07 11.15
CA GLU A 47 5.52 -7.25 10.35
C GLU A 47 6.62 -7.46 9.30
N HIS A 48 7.23 -8.64 9.31
CA HIS A 48 8.17 -9.01 8.25
C HIS A 48 7.39 -9.33 6.96
N LYS A 49 7.54 -8.46 5.96
CA LYS A 49 7.02 -8.71 4.62
C LYS A 49 7.83 -9.78 3.91
N ASP A 50 7.15 -10.78 3.36
CA ASP A 50 7.81 -11.79 2.51
C ASP A 50 7.98 -11.24 1.09
N ALA A 51 7.06 -10.39 0.65
CA ALA A 51 7.02 -9.77 -0.66
C ALA A 51 5.95 -8.65 -0.72
N GLU A 52 6.00 -7.80 -1.74
CA GLU A 52 4.87 -6.92 -2.06
C GLU A 52 3.62 -7.73 -2.44
N VAL A 53 2.46 -7.39 -1.87
CA VAL A 53 1.17 -8.07 -2.14
C VAL A 53 0.88 -8.13 -3.64
N MET A 54 0.99 -6.99 -4.33
CA MET A 54 0.71 -6.91 -5.77
C MET A 54 1.71 -7.71 -6.60
N ARG A 55 2.96 -7.87 -6.13
CA ARG A 55 3.94 -8.73 -6.78
C ARG A 55 3.51 -10.19 -6.66
N LEU A 56 3.11 -10.65 -5.48
CA LEU A 56 2.61 -12.03 -5.28
C LEU A 56 1.39 -12.33 -6.16
N ALA A 57 0.44 -11.40 -6.22
CA ALA A 57 -0.76 -11.56 -7.06
C ALA A 57 -0.40 -11.63 -8.55
N GLN A 58 0.41 -10.69 -9.05
CA GLN A 58 0.81 -10.64 -10.47
C GLN A 58 1.68 -11.82 -10.88
N ASP A 59 2.57 -12.28 -10.00
CA ASP A 59 3.42 -13.44 -10.20
C ASP A 59 2.66 -14.77 -10.05
N GLY A 60 1.34 -14.75 -9.86
CA GLY A 60 0.49 -15.96 -9.85
C GLY A 60 0.78 -16.91 -8.69
N TYR A 61 1.11 -16.37 -7.51
CA TYR A 61 1.15 -17.15 -6.28
C TYR A 61 -0.27 -17.51 -5.80
N SER A 62 -0.38 -18.50 -4.90
CA SER A 62 -1.67 -18.94 -4.38
C SER A 62 -2.41 -17.81 -3.66
N ILE A 63 -3.74 -17.82 -3.74
CA ILE A 63 -4.62 -16.86 -3.05
C ILE A 63 -4.29 -16.85 -1.55
N SER A 64 -4.16 -18.02 -0.93
CA SER A 64 -3.79 -18.12 0.49
C SER A 64 -2.50 -17.36 0.82
N ARG A 65 -1.45 -17.45 -0.01
CA ARG A 65 -0.20 -16.71 0.21
C ARG A 65 -0.40 -15.21 0.06
N VAL A 66 -1.16 -14.78 -0.94
CA VAL A 66 -1.49 -13.36 -1.14
C VAL A 66 -2.27 -12.82 0.07
N MET A 67 -3.30 -13.53 0.52
CA MET A 67 -4.13 -13.13 1.67
C MET A 67 -3.33 -13.12 2.98
N SER A 68 -2.41 -14.06 3.18
CA SER A 68 -1.51 -14.04 4.35
C SER A 68 -0.58 -12.83 4.35
N GLU A 69 -0.15 -12.35 3.19
CA GLU A 69 0.65 -11.13 3.10
C GLU A 69 -0.22 -9.87 3.30
N ILE A 70 -1.45 -9.87 2.77
CA ILE A 70 -2.44 -8.80 3.02
C ILE A 70 -2.72 -8.64 4.51
N ALA A 71 -2.81 -9.74 5.26
CA ALA A 71 -3.05 -9.71 6.70
C ALA A 71 -1.95 -8.95 7.48
N LYS A 72 -0.77 -8.72 6.90
CA LYS A 72 0.33 -7.94 7.48
C LYS A 72 0.23 -6.44 7.20
N CYS A 73 -0.71 -6.01 6.35
CA CYS A 73 -0.82 -4.66 5.84
C CYS A 73 -2.04 -3.92 6.40
N ASP A 74 -1.92 -2.60 6.54
CA ASP A 74 -3.08 -1.71 6.60
C ASP A 74 -3.46 -1.28 5.18
N VAL A 75 -4.74 -1.08 4.91
CA VAL A 75 -5.17 -0.47 3.64
C VAL A 75 -5.14 1.04 3.77
N ARG A 76 -4.37 1.70 2.90
CA ARG A 76 -4.24 3.17 2.86
C ARG A 76 -4.36 3.69 1.44
N CYS A 77 -4.92 4.89 1.27
CA CYS A 77 -4.81 5.56 -0.03
C CYS A 77 -3.37 6.01 -0.26
N ARG A 78 -2.96 6.15 -1.53
CA ARG A 78 -1.59 6.52 -1.91
C ARG A 78 -1.07 7.80 -1.23
N ASN A 79 -1.95 8.77 -0.99
CA ASN A 79 -1.59 10.02 -0.32
C ASN A 79 -1.32 9.83 1.17
N CYS A 80 -2.22 9.13 1.90
CA CYS A 80 -2.03 8.84 3.31
C CYS A 80 -0.83 7.91 3.54
N HIS A 81 -0.67 6.89 2.68
CA HIS A 81 0.50 6.02 2.69
C HIS A 81 1.79 6.83 2.57
N ALA A 82 1.91 7.72 1.58
CA ALA A 82 3.10 8.57 1.43
C ALA A 82 3.38 9.43 2.68
N ARG A 83 2.34 10.04 3.28
CA ARG A 83 2.49 10.84 4.50
C ARG A 83 3.04 10.01 5.67
N VAL A 84 2.49 8.82 5.88
CA VAL A 84 2.95 7.89 6.92
C VAL A 84 4.39 7.45 6.64
N THR A 85 4.72 7.11 5.39
CA THR A 85 6.10 6.78 5.00
C THR A 85 7.08 7.92 5.32
N TYR A 86 6.75 9.17 4.98
CA TYR A 86 7.61 10.32 5.30
C TYR A 86 7.74 10.56 6.82
N ALA A 87 6.67 10.32 7.57
CA ALA A 87 6.71 10.41 9.03
C ALA A 87 7.67 9.37 9.64
N ARG A 88 7.66 8.12 9.13
CA ARG A 88 8.55 7.04 9.56
C ARG A 88 10.02 7.26 9.16
N GLN A 89 10.27 7.87 8.00
CA GLN A 89 11.63 8.09 7.47
C GLN A 89 12.38 9.27 8.11
N GLY A 90 11.69 10.17 8.82
CA GLY A 90 12.31 11.35 9.45
C GLY A 90 12.69 12.46 8.45
N MET A 91 13.94 12.95 8.51
CA MET A 91 14.36 14.16 7.81
C MET A 91 14.81 13.86 6.35
N THR A 92 13.90 14.07 5.41
CA THR A 92 14.12 14.03 3.96
C THR A 92 14.23 15.45 3.39
N TRP A 93 14.52 15.60 2.09
CA TRP A 93 14.51 16.94 1.47
C TRP A 93 13.12 17.60 1.54
N ARG A 94 12.03 16.81 1.42
CA ARG A 94 10.64 17.32 1.50
C ARG A 94 10.29 17.78 2.90
N THR A 95 10.54 16.95 3.91
CA THR A 95 10.25 17.30 5.31
C THR A 95 11.13 18.44 5.80
N ARG A 96 12.39 18.52 5.34
CA ARG A 96 13.27 19.67 5.56
C ARG A 96 12.79 20.95 4.88
N TYR A 97 12.32 20.86 3.63
CA TYR A 97 11.74 22.00 2.93
C TYR A 97 10.53 22.55 3.69
N LEU A 98 9.61 21.66 4.07
CA LEU A 98 8.45 22.04 4.88
C LEU A 98 8.90 22.73 6.16
N ALA A 99 9.75 22.13 6.98
CA ALA A 99 10.22 22.73 8.24
C ALA A 99 10.75 24.18 8.07
N ARG A 100 11.57 24.42 7.04
CA ARG A 100 12.11 25.77 6.75
C ARG A 100 11.06 26.80 6.36
N HIS A 101 9.95 26.36 5.78
CA HIS A 101 8.90 27.23 5.27
C HIS A 101 7.73 27.39 6.24
N THR A 102 7.42 26.38 7.07
CA THR A 102 6.46 26.52 8.17
C THR A 102 6.98 27.50 9.23
N GLU A 103 8.29 27.50 9.51
CA GLU A 103 8.93 28.45 10.43
C GLU A 103 8.84 29.91 9.94
N ARG A 104 8.84 30.12 8.61
CA ARG A 104 8.73 31.45 7.99
C ARG A 104 7.30 32.01 8.04
N GLU A 105 6.27 31.16 7.98
CA GLU A 105 4.87 31.59 8.04
C GLU A 105 4.46 32.02 9.46
N ILE A 106 5.03 31.38 10.49
CA ILE A 106 4.73 31.72 11.90
C ILE A 106 5.51 32.98 12.35
N GLY A 107 6.70 33.22 11.79
CA GLY A 107 7.52 34.40 12.07
C GLY A 107 7.21 35.64 11.22
N GLY A 108 6.17 35.60 10.38
CA GLY A 108 5.75 36.71 9.51
C GLY A 108 4.34 37.23 9.80
N ALA A 109 3.69 36.74 10.87
CA ALA A 109 2.41 37.24 11.36
C ALA A 109 2.62 38.20 12.54
N GLU A 110 3.34 39.30 12.28
CA GLU A 110 3.40 40.49 13.16
C GLU A 110 2.62 41.64 12.54
#